data_AF-A0A511MV55-F1
#
_entry.id   AF-A0A511MV55-F1
#
_cell.length_a   1.000
_cell.length_b   1.000
_cell.length_c   1.000
_cell.angle_alpha   90.00
_cell.angle_beta   90.00
_cell.angle_gamma   90.00
#
_symmetry.space_group_name_H-M   'P 1'
#
loop_
_entity.id
_entity.type
_entity.pdbx_description
1 polymer ?
#
loop_
_entity_poly.entity_id
_entity_poly.type
_entity_poly.pdbx_seq_one_letter_code
_entity_poly.pdbx_strand_id
1 'polypeptide(L)'
;MLRSVTSNKRSQQGFTVVEILMALLIVGLILGTTVVQVSNLFKTNRQNTSVLSVNTLAANELENIKESWSQLSSWELGVYTPSNTQVAFSCANWTNFASAPTSFSSACVGASYLKRVKLVVTGTNNKTITVFLDIAKPT
;
A
#
# COMPACT_ATOMS: atom_id res chain seq x y z
N MET A 1 66.84 35.45 43.50
CA MET A 1 65.52 35.29 42.87
C MET A 1 65.31 33.82 42.53
N LEU A 2 64.53 33.08 43.34
CA LEU A 2 64.20 31.67 43.11
C LEU A 2 62.74 31.60 42.64
N ARG A 3 62.50 31.18 41.39
CA ARG A 3 61.16 30.94 40.86
C ARG A 3 60.70 29.55 41.28
N SER A 4 59.65 29.50 42.11
CA SER A 4 58.88 28.28 42.39
C SER A 4 58.09 27.90 41.15
N VAL A 5 58.33 26.71 40.60
CA VAL A 5 57.53 26.11 39.53
C VAL A 5 56.48 25.24 40.20
N THR A 6 55.24 25.71 40.25
CA THR A 6 54.10 24.91 40.69
C THR A 6 53.71 23.93 39.59
N SER A 7 54.09 22.66 39.78
CA SER A 7 53.68 21.54 38.93
C SER A 7 52.17 21.31 39.07
N ASN A 8 51.43 21.67 38.01
CA ASN A 8 50.00 21.45 37.91
C ASN A 8 49.74 19.98 37.55
N LYS A 9 49.53 19.14 38.58
CA LYS A 9 49.10 17.74 38.44
C LYS A 9 47.69 17.73 37.82
N ARG A 10 47.60 17.64 36.49
CA ARG A 10 46.37 17.18 35.83
C ARG A 10 46.16 15.72 36.22
N SER A 11 45.17 15.47 37.07
CA SER A 11 44.68 14.12 37.31
C SER A 11 44.15 13.58 35.98
N GLN A 12 44.91 12.71 35.33
CA GLN A 12 44.39 11.91 34.24
C GLN A 12 43.43 10.89 34.88
N GLN A 13 42.14 11.24 34.91
CA GLN A 13 41.09 10.29 35.27
C GLN A 13 41.12 9.17 34.24
N GLY A 14 41.73 8.05 34.61
CA GLY A 14 41.66 6.81 33.85
C GLY A 14 40.23 6.29 33.86
N PHE A 15 39.82 5.71 32.74
CA PHE A 15 38.49 5.15 32.57
C PHE A 15 38.24 4.07 33.63
N THR A 16 37.24 4.26 34.47
CA THR A 16 36.93 3.31 35.54
C THR A 16 36.16 2.11 34.96
N VAL A 17 36.32 0.92 35.52
CA VAL A 17 35.57 -0.29 35.11
C VAL A 17 34.06 -0.04 35.18
N VAL A 18 33.62 0.78 36.14
CA VAL A 18 32.21 1.19 36.29
C VAL A 18 31.72 2.03 35.10
N GLU A 19 32.53 2.96 34.59
CA GLU A 19 32.19 3.72 33.38
C GLU A 19 32.09 2.83 32.15
N ILE A 20 32.95 1.81 32.03
CA ILE A 20 32.87 0.84 30.91
C ILE A 20 31.56 0.07 30.98
N LEU A 21 31.17 -0.42 32.16
CA LEU A 21 29.92 -1.13 32.38
C LEU A 21 28.69 -0.25 32.07
N MET A 22 28.68 1.00 32.53
CA MET A 22 27.61 1.95 32.21
C MET A 22 27.54 2.26 30.71
N ALA A 23 28.68 2.45 30.05
CA ALA A 23 28.73 2.67 28.61
C ALA A 23 28.16 1.48 27.83
N LEU A 24 28.52 0.25 28.21
CA LEU A 24 27.99 -0.96 27.58
C LEU A 24 26.47 -1.12 27.79
N LEU A 25 25.96 -0.76 28.96
CA LEU A 25 24.53 -0.80 29.25
C LEU A 25 23.75 0.21 28.38
N ILE A 26 24.26 1.44 28.29
CA ILE A 26 23.67 2.49 27.44
C ILE A 26 23.69 2.06 25.97
N VAL A 27 24.83 1.56 25.47
CA VAL A 27 24.95 1.08 24.08
C VAL A 27 23.99 -0.08 23.81
N GLY A 28 23.89 -1.05 24.74
CA GLY A 28 22.96 -2.17 24.63
C GLY A 28 21.51 -1.72 24.54
N LEU A 29 21.11 -0.73 25.32
CA LEU A 29 19.75 -0.19 25.31
C LEU A 29 19.43 0.55 23.99
N ILE A 30 20.39 1.32 23.47
CA ILE A 30 20.25 2.00 22.16
C ILE A 30 20.14 0.98 21.02
N LEU A 31 21.00 -0.04 21.00
CA LEU A 31 20.96 -1.08 19.98
C LEU A 31 19.66 -1.90 20.05
N GLY A 32 19.19 -2.23 21.24
CA GLY A 32 17.93 -2.98 21.42
C GLY A 32 16.72 -2.23 20.86
N THR A 33 16.63 -0.92 21.09
CA THR A 33 15.49 -0.12 20.61
C THR A 33 15.53 0.16 19.11
N THR A 34 16.71 0.33 18.51
CA THR A 34 16.86 0.62 17.07
C THR A 34 16.48 -0.58 16.20
N VAL A 35 16.79 -1.81 16.60
CA VAL A 35 16.43 -3.03 15.83
C VAL A 35 14.91 -3.19 15.67
N VAL A 36 14.14 -2.87 16.72
CA VAL A 36 12.66 -2.92 16.68
C VAL A 36 12.10 -1.88 15.71
N GLN A 37 12.63 -0.65 15.75
CA GLN A 37 12.19 0.43 14.86
C GLN A 37 12.47 0.11 13.39
N VAL A 38 13.67 -0.39 13.08
CA VAL A 38 14.07 -0.79 11.72
C VAL A 38 13.18 -1.92 11.18
N SER A 39 12.86 -2.91 12.01
CA SER A 39 11.96 -4.01 11.63
C SER A 39 10.56 -3.53 11.28
N ASN A 40 10.04 -2.54 11.99
CA ASN A 40 8.74 -1.93 11.69
C ASN A 40 8.76 -1.15 10.37
N LEU A 41 9.84 -0.41 10.08
CA LEU A 41 10.00 0.30 8.81
C LEU A 41 9.99 -0.67 7.61
N PHE A 42 10.67 -1.82 7.71
CA PHE A 42 10.65 -2.82 6.65
C PHE A 42 9.27 -3.43 6.43
N LYS A 43 8.51 -3.68 7.50
CA LYS A 43 7.12 -4.15 7.41
C LYS A 43 6.24 -3.13 6.69
N THR A 44 6.33 -1.86 7.08
CA THR A 44 5.58 -0.76 6.45
C THR A 44 5.97 -0.60 4.97
N ASN A 45 7.25 -0.66 4.63
CA ASN A 45 7.71 -0.54 3.25
C ASN A 45 7.14 -1.67 2.37
N ARG A 46 7.21 -2.93 2.84
CA ARG A 46 6.61 -4.07 2.13
C ARG A 46 5.09 -3.92 1.94
N GLN A 47 4.40 -3.38 2.94
CA GLN A 47 2.97 -3.11 2.85
C GLN A 47 2.68 -2.01 1.82
N ASN A 48 3.45 -0.93 1.80
CA ASN A 48 3.28 0.17 0.84
C ASN A 48 3.52 -0.30 -0.60
N THR A 49 4.57 -1.09 -0.85
CA THR A 49 4.85 -1.66 -2.18
C THR A 49 3.72 -2.57 -2.64
N SER A 50 3.15 -3.37 -1.73
CA SER A 50 2.01 -4.23 -2.05
C SER A 50 0.72 -3.44 -2.32
N VAL A 51 0.47 -2.33 -1.63
CA VAL A 51 -0.70 -1.49 -1.89
C VAL A 51 -0.54 -0.76 -3.22
N LEU A 52 0.67 -0.25 -3.50
CA LEU A 52 0.98 0.40 -4.77
C LEU A 52 0.79 -0.55 -5.96
N SER A 53 1.31 -1.77 -5.88
CA SER A 53 1.16 -2.74 -6.99
C SER A 53 -0.30 -3.11 -7.26
N VAL A 54 -1.11 -3.29 -6.22
CA VAL A 54 -2.54 -3.58 -6.35
C VAL A 54 -3.29 -2.39 -6.96
N ASN A 55 -2.96 -1.16 -6.54
CA ASN A 55 -3.57 0.06 -7.10
C ASN A 55 -3.19 0.26 -8.58
N THR A 56 -1.93 0.06 -8.95
CA THR A 56 -1.50 0.16 -10.35
C THR A 56 -2.18 -0.90 -11.21
N LEU A 57 -2.30 -2.14 -10.72
CA LEU A 57 -3.02 -3.20 -11.42
C LEU A 57 -4.51 -2.84 -11.59
N ALA A 58 -5.16 -2.35 -10.53
CA ALA A 58 -6.55 -1.88 -10.61
C ALA A 58 -6.71 -0.75 -11.65
N ALA A 59 -5.82 0.25 -11.64
CA ALA A 59 -5.86 1.35 -12.60
C ALA A 59 -5.73 0.87 -14.05
N ASN A 60 -4.79 -0.03 -14.33
CA ASN A 60 -4.60 -0.60 -15.67
C ASN A 60 -5.84 -1.37 -16.14
N GLU A 61 -6.45 -2.18 -15.25
CA GLU A 61 -7.66 -2.94 -15.58
C GLU A 61 -8.87 -2.01 -15.82
N LEU A 62 -8.97 -0.89 -15.12
CA LEU A 62 -10.03 0.09 -15.37
C LEU A 62 -9.91 0.75 -16.75
N GLU A 63 -8.69 1.09 -17.18
CA GLU A 63 -8.47 1.60 -18.53
C GLU A 63 -8.78 0.55 -19.59
N ASN A 64 -8.42 -0.72 -19.37
CA ASN A 64 -8.78 -1.82 -20.28
C ASN A 64 -10.30 -2.00 -20.40
N ILE A 65 -11.04 -1.88 -19.29
CA ILE A 65 -12.51 -1.94 -19.30
C ILE A 65 -13.08 -0.79 -20.13
N LYS A 66 -12.59 0.43 -19.91
CA LYS A 66 -13.01 1.62 -20.63
C LYS A 66 -12.71 1.50 -22.13
N GLU A 67 -11.54 1.00 -22.50
CA GLU A 67 -11.17 0.74 -23.89
C GLU A 67 -12.08 -0.32 -24.51
N SER A 68 -12.26 -1.46 -23.83
CA SER A 68 -13.15 -2.54 -24.27
C SER A 68 -14.58 -2.07 -24.49
N TRP A 69 -15.09 -1.21 -23.60
CA TRP A 69 -16.47 -0.71 -23.61
C TRP A 69 -16.66 0.62 -24.35
N SER A 70 -15.62 1.11 -25.02
CA SER A 70 -15.69 2.36 -25.79
C SER A 70 -16.68 2.29 -26.97
N GLN A 71 -16.86 1.10 -27.54
CA GLN A 71 -17.79 0.86 -28.64
C GLN A 71 -19.22 0.55 -28.15
N LEU A 72 -20.23 0.97 -28.92
CA LEU A 72 -21.64 0.77 -28.57
C LEU A 72 -22.02 -0.71 -28.36
N SER A 73 -21.60 -1.59 -29.26
CA SER A 73 -21.87 -3.03 -29.14
C SER A 73 -21.29 -3.62 -27.84
N SER A 74 -20.03 -3.32 -27.53
CA SER A 74 -19.36 -3.81 -26.32
C SER A 74 -19.95 -3.23 -25.04
N TRP A 75 -20.35 -1.96 -25.06
CA TRP A 75 -21.02 -1.30 -23.94
C TRP A 75 -22.31 -2.02 -23.55
N GLU A 76 -23.18 -2.29 -24.53
CA GLU A 76 -24.48 -2.95 -24.33
C GLU A 76 -24.33 -4.37 -23.77
N LEU A 77 -23.33 -5.10 -24.28
CA LEU A 77 -22.99 -6.43 -23.78
C LEU A 77 -22.46 -6.39 -22.34
N GLY A 78 -21.69 -5.36 -21.98
CA GLY A 78 -21.15 -5.18 -20.63
C GLY A 78 -20.31 -6.36 -20.18
N VAL A 79 -19.59 -7.00 -21.10
CA VAL A 79 -18.73 -8.16 -20.83
C VAL A 79 -17.28 -7.67 -20.75
N TYR A 80 -16.55 -8.15 -19.76
CA TYR A 80 -15.12 -7.93 -19.65
C TYR A 80 -14.44 -9.15 -19.03
N THR A 81 -13.31 -9.55 -19.60
CA THR A 81 -12.47 -10.62 -19.05
C THR A 81 -11.17 -9.98 -18.57
N PRO A 82 -10.87 -10.04 -17.26
CA PRO A 82 -9.63 -9.50 -16.72
C PRO A 82 -8.40 -10.09 -17.40
N SER A 83 -7.40 -9.25 -17.63
CA SER A 83 -6.13 -9.69 -18.25
C SER A 83 -5.26 -10.48 -17.27
N ASN A 84 -5.49 -10.28 -15.97
CA ASN A 84 -4.74 -10.89 -14.88
C ASN A 84 -5.64 -11.77 -14.00
N THR A 85 -5.17 -12.97 -13.66
CA THR A 85 -5.87 -13.93 -12.79
C THR A 85 -6.06 -13.45 -11.35
N GLN A 86 -5.30 -12.44 -10.92
CA GLN A 86 -5.41 -11.80 -9.61
C GLN A 86 -6.61 -10.85 -9.52
N VAL A 87 -7.29 -10.60 -10.64
CA VAL A 87 -8.37 -9.63 -10.76
C VAL A 87 -9.66 -10.40 -11.02
N ALA A 88 -10.63 -10.25 -10.12
CA ALA A 88 -11.99 -10.69 -10.35
C ALA A 88 -12.86 -9.48 -10.71
N PHE A 89 -13.58 -9.60 -11.82
CA PHE A 89 -14.45 -8.57 -12.35
C PHE A 89 -15.92 -8.95 -12.16
N SER A 90 -16.71 -7.94 -11.83
CA SER A 90 -18.15 -8.00 -11.97
C SER A 90 -18.71 -6.63 -12.31
N CYS A 91 -19.87 -6.58 -12.95
CA CYS A 91 -20.56 -5.33 -13.15
C CYS A 91 -22.07 -5.46 -13.00
N ALA A 92 -22.72 -4.30 -12.88
CA ALA A 92 -24.16 -4.18 -12.80
C ALA A 92 -24.63 -2.94 -13.57
N ASN A 93 -25.79 -3.06 -14.22
CA ASN A 93 -26.47 -1.90 -14.80
C ASN A 93 -27.07 -1.06 -13.68
N TRP A 94 -26.82 0.24 -13.72
CA TRP A 94 -27.29 1.16 -12.70
C TRP A 94 -28.73 1.60 -13.02
N THR A 95 -29.71 0.73 -12.75
CA THR A 95 -31.13 0.99 -13.06
C THR A 95 -31.87 1.74 -11.96
N ASN A 96 -31.28 1.90 -10.76
CA ASN A 96 -31.84 2.68 -9.66
C ASN A 96 -30.74 3.40 -8.87
N PHE A 97 -30.75 4.74 -8.88
CA PHE A 97 -29.83 5.57 -8.09
C PHE A 97 -29.96 5.40 -6.57
N ALA A 98 -31.03 4.76 -6.10
CA ALA A 98 -31.38 4.67 -4.68
C ALA A 98 -30.76 3.48 -3.94
N SER A 99 -30.24 2.45 -4.62
CA SER A 99 -29.73 1.24 -3.96
C SER A 99 -28.61 0.59 -4.76
N ALA A 100 -27.44 0.41 -4.13
CA ALA A 100 -26.32 -0.30 -4.75
C ALA A 100 -26.73 -1.74 -5.14
N PRO A 101 -26.40 -2.20 -6.36
CA PRO A 101 -26.77 -3.53 -6.81
C PRO A 101 -26.13 -4.59 -5.90
N THR A 102 -26.94 -5.55 -5.46
CA THR A 102 -26.56 -6.59 -4.48
C THR A 102 -26.03 -7.87 -5.15
N SER A 103 -26.37 -8.11 -6.42
CA SER A 103 -25.97 -9.28 -7.19
C SER A 103 -24.97 -8.91 -8.29
N PHE A 104 -23.85 -9.63 -8.29
CA PHE A 104 -22.66 -9.39 -9.11
C PHE A 104 -22.52 -10.52 -10.15
N SER A 105 -22.51 -10.21 -11.44
CA SER A 105 -22.23 -11.14 -12.55
C SER A 105 -21.01 -10.70 -13.36
N SER A 106 -20.40 -11.63 -14.11
CA SER A 106 -19.30 -11.35 -15.06
C SER A 106 -19.73 -10.58 -16.31
N ALA A 107 -21.03 -10.30 -16.43
CA ALA A 107 -21.62 -9.49 -17.49
C ALA A 107 -22.78 -8.67 -16.95
N CYS A 108 -22.85 -7.38 -17.28
CA CYS A 108 -23.97 -6.49 -16.98
C CYS A 108 -24.72 -6.23 -18.28
N VAL A 109 -25.53 -7.23 -18.65
CA VAL A 109 -26.28 -7.24 -19.91
C VAL A 109 -27.42 -6.23 -19.85
N GLY A 110 -27.48 -5.34 -20.84
CA GLY A 110 -28.60 -4.42 -21.05
C GLY A 110 -28.17 -2.96 -21.28
N ALA A 111 -29.08 -2.22 -21.91
CA ALA A 111 -28.92 -0.81 -22.24
C ALA A 111 -29.05 0.06 -20.99
N SER A 112 -27.94 0.64 -20.58
CA SER A 112 -27.89 1.69 -19.55
C SER A 112 -26.77 2.64 -19.89
N TYR A 113 -26.99 3.95 -19.76
CA TYR A 113 -25.94 4.94 -19.93
C TYR A 113 -24.93 4.95 -18.77
N LEU A 114 -25.24 4.27 -17.66
CA LEU A 114 -24.41 4.18 -16.46
C LEU A 114 -24.30 2.72 -16.00
N LYS A 115 -23.08 2.26 -15.78
CA LYS A 115 -22.76 0.90 -15.29
C LYS A 115 -21.80 1.00 -14.11
N ARG A 116 -22.04 0.21 -13.06
CA ARG A 116 -21.11 0.06 -11.93
C ARG A 116 -20.26 -1.20 -12.13
N VAL A 117 -18.96 -1.02 -12.12
CA VAL A 117 -17.95 -2.07 -12.13
C VAL A 117 -17.44 -2.30 -10.71
N LYS A 118 -17.27 -3.56 -10.33
CA LYS A 118 -16.57 -4.01 -9.15
C LYS A 118 -15.33 -4.79 -9.58
N LEU A 119 -14.17 -4.29 -9.20
CA LEU A 119 -12.91 -5.01 -9.32
C LEU A 119 -12.47 -5.48 -7.95
N VAL A 120 -12.17 -6.77 -7.84
CA VAL A 120 -11.58 -7.38 -6.65
C VAL A 120 -10.18 -7.82 -7.03
N VAL A 121 -9.16 -7.13 -6.52
CA VAL A 121 -7.77 -7.37 -6.86
C VAL A 121 -7.06 -7.98 -5.66
N THR A 122 -6.45 -9.15 -5.85
CA THR A 122 -5.75 -9.87 -4.79
C THR A 122 -4.25 -9.75 -4.98
N GLY A 123 -3.58 -9.05 -4.05
CA GLY A 123 -2.13 -8.91 -4.03
C GLY A 123 -1.41 -10.20 -3.65
N THR A 124 -0.09 -10.22 -3.86
CA THR A 124 0.79 -11.38 -3.59
C THR A 124 0.85 -11.79 -2.12
N ASN A 125 0.39 -10.94 -1.21
CA ASN A 125 0.27 -11.18 0.23
C ASN A 125 -1.14 -11.65 0.64
N ASN A 126 -1.97 -12.08 -0.30
CA ASN A 126 -3.39 -12.43 -0.10
C ASN A 126 -4.24 -11.28 0.47
N LYS A 127 -3.76 -10.03 0.41
CA LYS A 127 -4.62 -8.88 0.70
C LYS A 127 -5.44 -8.54 -0.52
N THR A 128 -6.74 -8.39 -0.31
CA THR A 128 -7.70 -8.08 -1.36
C THR A 128 -8.15 -6.63 -1.24
N ILE A 129 -8.12 -5.90 -2.34
CA ILE A 129 -8.72 -4.56 -2.46
C ILE A 129 -9.94 -4.69 -3.36
N THR A 130 -11.04 -4.06 -2.97
CA THR A 130 -12.24 -3.94 -3.79
C THR A 130 -12.36 -2.50 -4.27
N VAL A 131 -12.44 -2.31 -5.57
CA VAL A 131 -12.64 -1.01 -6.23
C VAL A 131 -14.01 -1.03 -6.88
N PHE A 132 -14.78 0.04 -6.67
CA PHE A 132 -16.02 0.29 -7.38
C PHE A 132 -15.81 1.47 -8.32
N LEU A 133 -16.19 1.31 -9.59
CA LEU A 133 -16.16 2.39 -10.57
C LEU A 133 -17.53 2.53 -11.22
N ASP A 134 -18.05 3.74 -11.24
CA ASP A 134 -19.22 4.08 -12.06
C ASP A 134 -18.71 4.62 -13.40
N ILE A 135 -19.00 3.90 -14.47
CA ILE A 135 -18.66 4.29 -15.84
C ILE A 135 -19.95 4.80 -16.47
N ALA A 136 -19.90 6.01 -16.99
CA ALA A 136 -20.98 6.58 -17.79
C ALA A 136 -20.53 6.65 -19.25
N LYS A 137 -21.43 6.30 -20.17
CA LYS A 137 -21.21 6.49 -21.60
C LYS A 137 -21.67 7.91 -21.98
N PRO A 138 -20.80 8.72 -22.61
CA PRO A 138 -21.23 10.00 -23.16
C PRO A 138 -22.26 9.76 -24.27
N THR A 139 -23.39 10.46 -24.18
CA THR A 139 -24.49 10.45 -25.15
C THR A 139 -24.20 11.34 -26.34
#